data_AF-A0A443RYU5-F1
#
_entry.id   AF-A0A443RYU5-F1
#
_cell.length_a   1.000
_cell.length_b   1.000
_cell.length_c   1.000
_cell.angle_alpha   90.00
_cell.angle_beta   90.00
_cell.angle_gamma   90.00
#
_symmetry.space_group_name_H-M   'P 1'
#
loop_
_entity.id
_entity.type
_entity.pdbx_description
1 polymer ?
#
loop_
_entity_poly.entity_id
_entity_poly.type
_entity_poly.pdbx_seq_one_letter_code
_entity_poly.pdbx_strand_id
1 'polypeptide(L)' 'MNQIFGDEKQRDVNTDDMNRMTYTECVIKESLRLMPPPATMGRRATKEFTLNGYKFRRGTNVYVDI' A
#
# COMPACT_ATOMS: atom_id res chain seq x y z
N MET A 1 15.46 -13.91 12.93
CA MET A 1 14.70 -15.12 13.33
C MET A 1 14.65 -15.30 14.83
N ASN A 2 15.77 -15.36 15.55
CA ASN A 2 15.76 -15.55 17.02
C ASN A 2 14.96 -14.47 17.76
N GLN A 3 14.91 -13.23 17.27
CA GLN A 3 14.09 -12.16 17.86
C GLN A 3 12.58 -12.36 17.75
N ILE A 4 12.09 -13.26 16.91
CA ILE A 4 10.65 -13.50 16.68
C ILE A 4 10.28 -14.90 17.20
N PHE A 5 10.99 -15.93 16.72
CA PHE A 5 10.69 -17.33 17.03
C PHE A 5 11.44 -17.89 18.24
N GLY A 6 12.44 -17.17 18.78
CA GLY A 6 13.25 -17.65 19.90
C GLY A 6 13.90 -19.01 19.61
N ASP A 7 13.84 -19.89 20.62
CA ASP A 7 14.36 -21.26 20.54
C ASP A 7 13.32 -22.25 19.98
N GLU A 8 12.04 -21.90 19.98
CA GLU A 8 10.94 -22.72 19.47
C GLU A 8 10.78 -22.57 17.94
N LYS A 9 11.76 -23.09 17.19
CA LYS A 9 11.78 -22.97 15.72
C LYS A 9 10.87 -23.95 14.97
N GLN A 10 10.25 -24.90 15.67
CA GLN A 10 9.45 -25.98 15.08
C GLN A 10 7.93 -25.81 15.24
N ARG A 11 7.45 -24.76 15.93
CA ARG A 11 6.02 -24.47 15.99
C ARG A 11 5.54 -23.75 14.73
N ASP A 12 4.24 -23.83 14.47
CA ASP A 12 3.60 -23.10 13.39
C ASP A 12 3.69 -21.58 13.62
N VAL A 13 3.78 -20.84 12.51
CA VAL A 13 3.76 -19.37 12.50
C VAL A 13 2.33 -18.90 12.82
N ASN A 14 2.21 -17.96 13.75
CA ASN A 14 0.94 -17.33 14.08
C ASN A 14 0.94 -15.83 13.72
N THR A 15 -0.21 -15.18 13.85
CA THR A 15 -0.37 -13.76 13.50
C THR A 15 0.53 -12.83 14.33
N ASP A 16 0.83 -13.19 15.57
CA ASP A 16 1.65 -12.37 16.47
C ASP A 16 3.12 -12.34 16.00
N ASP A 17 3.62 -13.46 15.47
CA ASP A 17 4.92 -13.51 14.82
C ASP A 17 4.98 -12.58 13.61
N MET A 18 3.95 -12.61 12.76
CA MET A 18 3.87 -11.79 11.56
C MET A 18 3.87 -10.29 11.91
N ASN A 19 3.15 -9.90 12.96
CA ASN A 19 3.13 -8.51 13.44
C ASN A 19 4.52 -8.02 13.91
N ARG A 20 5.39 -8.93 14.33
CA ARG A 20 6.77 -8.62 14.77
C ARG A 20 7.78 -8.62 13.61
N MET A 21 7.38 -9.01 12.40
CA MET A 21 8.24 -9.04 11.21
C MET A 21 8.38 -7.67 10.54
N THR A 22 8.80 -6.65 11.30
CA THR A 22 8.91 -5.26 10.80
C THR A 22 9.78 -5.15 9.53
N TYR A 23 10.89 -5.86 9.47
CA TYR A 23 11.76 -5.80 8.28
C TYR A 23 11.11 -6.45 7.05
N THR A 24 10.38 -7.55 7.22
CA THR A 24 9.62 -8.18 6.14
C THR A 24 8.51 -7.25 5.65
N GLU A 25 7.82 -6.57 6.56
CA GLU A 25 6.83 -5.55 6.20
C GLU A 25 7.47 -4.42 5.38
N CYS A 26 8.66 -3.94 5.77
CA CYS A 26 9.41 -2.96 4.98
C CYS A 26 9.75 -3.47 3.58
N VAL A 27 10.20 -4.72 3.45
CA VAL A 27 10.51 -5.32 2.14
C VAL A 27 9.26 -5.40 1.26
N ILE A 28 8.11 -5.80 1.83
CA ILE A 28 6.84 -5.85 1.10
C ILE A 28 6.44 -4.44 0.65
N LYS A 29 6.47 -3.45 1.55
CA LYS A 29 6.15 -2.05 1.25
C LYS A 29 7.06 -1.47 0.17
N GLU A 30 8.36 -1.75 0.25
CA GLU A 30 9.32 -1.24 -0.73
C GLU A 30 9.15 -1.91 -2.09
N SER A 31 8.81 -3.20 -2.12
CA SER A 31 8.46 -3.90 -3.35
C SER A 31 7.21 -3.28 -4.00
N LEU A 32 6.20 -2.94 -3.19
CA LEU A 32 4.98 -2.26 -3.68
C LEU A 32 5.24 -0.81 -4.10
N ARG A 33 6.19 -0.11 -3.46
CA ARG A 33 6.62 1.24 -3.87
C ARG A 33 7.27 1.23 -5.25
N LEU A 34 8.05 0.19 -5.56
CA LEU A 34 8.71 0.04 -6.86
C LEU A 34 7.77 -0.52 -7.93
N MET A 35 6.89 -1.44 -7.54
CA MET A 35 6.00 -2.19 -8.44
C MET A 35 4.56 -2.22 -7.89
N PRO A 36 3.83 -1.10 -7.91
CA PRO A 36 2.48 -1.02 -7.36
C PRO A 36 1.47 -1.75 -8.25
N PRO A 37 0.69 -2.71 -7.72
CA PRO A 37 -0.42 -3.32 -8.44
C PRO A 37 -1.77 -2.71 -8.00
N PRO A 38 -2.68 -2.32 -8.92
CA PRO A 38 -2.47 -1.81 -10.29
C PRO A 38 -1.79 -0.44 -10.30
N ALA A 39 -1.08 -0.07 -11.37
CA ALA A 39 -0.24 1.13 -11.41
C ALA A 39 -1.01 2.48 -11.40
N THR A 40 -2.29 2.49 -11.79
CA THR A 40 -3.08 3.72 -11.93
C THR A 40 -4.48 3.55 -11.36
N MET A 41 -4.96 4.56 -10.64
CA MET A 41 -6.34 4.66 -10.18
C MET A 41 -7.12 5.73 -10.96
N GLY A 42 -8.22 5.31 -11.60
CA GLY A 42 -9.15 6.22 -12.29
C GLY A 42 -10.39 6.55 -11.44
N ARG A 43 -10.84 7.80 -11.46
CA ARG A 43 -12.14 8.26 -10.91
C ARG A 43 -12.79 9.27 -11.84
N ARG A 44 -14.12 9.35 -11.84
CA ARG A 44 -14.87 10.38 -12.58
C ARG A 44 -15.36 11.46 -11.62
N ALA A 45 -15.09 12.72 -11.95
CA ALA A 45 -15.53 13.88 -11.18
C ALA A 45 -17.06 13.96 -11.17
N THR A 46 -17.68 13.68 -10.02
CA THR A 46 -19.14 13.76 -9.87
C THR A 46 -19.63 15.18 -9.66
N LYS A 47 -18.75 16.13 -9.32
CA LYS A 47 -19.02 17.55 -9.19
C LYS A 47 -17.79 18.35 -9.60
N GLU A 48 -17.98 19.64 -9.82
CA GLU A 48 -16.86 20.56 -10.03
C GLU A 48 -16.05 20.71 -8.73
N PHE A 49 -14.71 20.69 -8.84
CA PHE A 49 -13.81 20.88 -7.70
C PHE A 49 -12.50 21.55 -8.13
N THR A 50 -11.76 22.07 -7.15
CA THR A 50 -10.43 22.66 -7.37
C THR A 50 -9.39 21.81 -6.65
N LEU A 51 -8.31 21.46 -7.35
CA LEU A 51 -7.14 20.77 -6.78
C LEU A 51 -5.88 21.53 -7.17
N ASN A 52 -5.08 21.94 -6.19
CA ASN A 52 -3.85 22.74 -6.38
C ASN A 52 -4.05 23.97 -7.29
N GLY A 53 -5.18 24.65 -7.15
CA GLY A 53 -5.53 25.84 -7.97
C GLY A 53 -6.13 25.52 -9.35
N TYR A 54 -6.13 24.27 -9.79
CA TYR A 54 -6.73 23.84 -11.05
C TYR A 54 -8.19 23.46 -10.87
N LYS A 55 -9.05 23.96 -11.76
CA LYS A 55 -10.50 23.74 -11.72
C LYS A 55 -10.91 22.58 -12.62
N PHE A 56 -11.45 21.51 -12.02
CA PHE A 56 -11.93 20.30 -12.69
C PHE A 56 -13.45 20.32 -12.81
N ARG A 57 -13.98 20.16 -14.02
CA ARG A 57 -15.43 20.14 -14.28
C ARG A 57 -16.04 18.79 -13.91
N ARG A 58 -17.36 18.79 -13.67
CA ARG A 58 -18.15 17.55 -13.58
C ARG A 58 -17.97 16.74 -14.87
N GLY A 59 -17.77 15.43 -14.72
CA GLY A 59 -17.61 14.47 -15.81
C GLY A 59 -16.16 14.21 -16.22
N THR A 60 -15.20 15.02 -15.75
CA THR A 60 -13.77 14.78 -16.03
C THR A 60 -13.30 13.45 -15.44
N ASN A 61 -12.62 12.63 -16.25
CA ASN A 61 -11.90 11.46 -15.75
C ASN A 61 -10.54 11.89 -15.20
N VAL A 62 -10.26 11.53 -13.97
CA VAL A 62 -9.02 11.82 -13.25
C VAL A 62 -8.29 10.50 -13.04
N TYR A 63 -7.04 10.46 -13.46
CA TYR A 63 -6.15 9.31 -13.28
C TYR A 63 -5.01 9.74 -12.38
N VAL A 64 -4.67 8.88 -11.42
CA VAL A 64 -3.54 9.05 -10.51
C VAL A 64 -2.71 7.80 -10.60
N ASP A 65 -1.46 7.95 -11.03
CA ASP A 65 -0.46 6.89 -10.91
C ASP A 65 -0.04 6.77 -9.45
N ILE A 66 0.13 5.53 -8.99
CA ILE A 66 0.41 5.19 -7.58
C ILE A 66 1.91 5.10 -7.35
#